data_AF-A0AAQ3T778-F1
#
_entry.id   AF-A0AAQ3T778-F1
#
_cell.length_a   1.000
_cell.length_b   1.000
_cell.length_c   1.000
_cell.angle_alpha   90.00
_cell.angle_beta   90.00
_cell.angle_gamma   90.00
#
_symmetry.space_group_name_H-M   'P 1'
#
loop_
_entity.id
_entity.type
_entity.pdbx_description
1 polymer ?
#
loop_
_entity_poly.entity_id
_entity_poly.type
_entity_poly.pdbx_seq_one_letter_code
_entity_poly.pdbx_strand_id
1 'polypeptide(L)'
;MYFYITVFRGVGPWLIRCMKGFFEESSQDLPPGKGKGPLPTLPCQIAQFHPPFSSQGTFQPQLPGEKGPAELDVLDKNALLMNNCILAMPPRQSTEDFLEAYEVVLVLDDRENFGFHSRKVASRKVADQIYSQFKVPVEVKRLPVGDGIWIARHRQHRTEYVLDFIVERKNVADLRSSIRDNRYKDQKTRLQQCGLRKLLYLVEGDPNTSNGSVASIKTACFTTEILEGFDVLRTSGYIDTIRTYGYLTLSIIDYYSTNFSTLAKSGFISPTYDEFEGKCCGLQKKTVSQIFALQLMQVPQVTEKVALAVIELYPTLFSLARAYSMLVSPLF
;
A
#
# COMPACT_ATOMS: atom_id res chain seq x y z
N MET A 1 20.25 -1.38 -18.84
CA MET A 1 18.88 -1.39 -19.38
C MET A 1 18.11 -0.29 -18.68
N TYR A 2 17.53 0.67 -19.41
CA TYR A 2 16.96 1.88 -18.78
C TYR A 2 15.66 1.58 -18.03
N PHE A 3 15.64 1.78 -16.72
CA PHE A 3 14.43 1.78 -15.92
C PHE A 3 13.70 3.12 -16.09
N TYR A 4 12.73 3.16 -17.00
CA TYR A 4 11.79 4.27 -17.11
C TYR A 4 10.83 4.27 -15.91
N ILE A 5 11.23 4.93 -14.81
CA ILE A 5 10.31 5.35 -13.76
C ILE A 5 9.31 6.31 -14.41
N THR A 6 8.15 5.78 -14.75
CA THR A 6 7.12 6.54 -15.48
C THR A 6 6.44 7.48 -14.50
N VAL A 7 6.38 8.76 -14.84
CA VAL A 7 5.79 9.81 -13.99
C VAL A 7 4.27 9.60 -13.90
N PHE A 8 3.81 9.00 -12.81
CA PHE A 8 2.40 8.69 -12.58
C PHE A 8 1.78 9.48 -11.42
N ARG A 9 0.47 9.71 -11.52
CA ARG A 9 -0.37 10.33 -10.49
C ARG A 9 -0.76 9.26 -9.46
N GLY A 10 0.06 9.11 -8.44
CA GLY A 10 -0.19 8.21 -7.31
C GLY A 10 0.92 8.45 -6.29
N VAL A 11 2.12 7.98 -6.65
CA VAL A 11 3.38 8.26 -5.94
C VAL A 11 3.53 9.76 -5.68
N GLY A 12 3.30 10.18 -4.43
CA GLY A 12 3.34 11.59 -4.06
C GLY A 12 4.71 12.23 -4.37
N PRO A 13 4.77 13.51 -4.80
CA PRO A 13 6.03 14.20 -5.03
C PRO A 13 7.00 14.18 -3.83
N TRP A 14 6.47 14.01 -2.61
CA TRP A 14 7.25 13.72 -1.41
C TRP A 14 8.12 12.45 -1.55
N LEU A 15 7.53 11.28 -1.85
CA LEU A 15 8.28 10.03 -1.91
C LEU A 15 9.32 10.06 -3.05
N ILE A 16 8.96 10.63 -4.20
CA ILE A 16 9.92 10.84 -5.31
C ILE A 16 11.03 11.82 -4.91
N ARG A 17 10.76 12.86 -4.11
CA ARG A 17 11.77 13.81 -3.65
C ARG A 17 12.71 13.20 -2.62
N CYS A 18 12.21 12.42 -1.67
CA CYS A 18 13.02 11.67 -0.71
C CYS A 18 13.88 10.62 -1.43
N MET A 19 13.30 9.84 -2.36
CA MET A 19 14.03 8.76 -3.05
C MET A 19 15.03 9.26 -4.12
N LYS A 20 14.89 10.49 -4.64
CA LYS A 20 15.75 11.00 -5.72
C LYS A 20 17.23 11.15 -5.35
N GLY A 21 17.54 11.50 -4.10
CA GLY A 21 18.94 11.65 -3.66
C GLY A 21 19.75 10.34 -3.71
N PHE A 22 19.08 9.19 -3.63
CA PHE A 22 19.74 7.88 -3.49
C PHE A 22 20.18 7.23 -4.83
N PHE A 23 19.79 7.78 -5.98
CA PHE A 23 20.15 7.21 -7.29
C PHE A 23 21.40 7.84 -7.92
N GLU A 24 21.83 9.02 -7.47
CA GLU A 24 23.05 9.67 -7.98
C GLU A 24 24.32 9.05 -7.37
N GLU A 25 24.26 8.59 -6.12
CA GLU A 25 25.38 7.90 -5.45
C GLU A 25 25.70 6.53 -6.05
N SER A 26 24.74 5.83 -6.67
CA SER A 26 24.97 4.48 -7.24
C SER A 26 25.67 4.49 -8.61
N SER A 27 26.32 5.60 -9.00
CA SER A 27 26.83 5.84 -10.36
C SER A 27 28.34 6.17 -10.42
N GLN A 28 29.10 5.96 -9.34
CA GLN A 28 30.55 6.17 -9.32
C GLN A 28 31.33 4.86 -9.10
N ASP A 29 31.77 4.26 -10.21
CA ASP A 29 32.74 3.15 -10.24
C ASP A 29 34.02 3.56 -10.99
N LEU A 30 35.15 2.99 -10.58
CA LEU A 30 36.51 3.43 -10.96
C LEU A 30 37.06 2.78 -12.26
N PRO A 31 38.10 3.37 -12.90
CA PRO A 31 38.49 3.02 -14.27
C PRO A 31 39.32 1.71 -14.42
N PRO A 32 39.30 1.07 -15.61
CA PRO A 32 39.86 -0.27 -15.82
C PRO A 32 41.38 -0.34 -16.12
N GLY A 33 42.02 -1.39 -15.58
CA GLY A 33 43.39 -1.82 -15.93
C GLY A 33 43.46 -2.70 -17.19
N LYS A 34 44.68 -2.96 -17.70
CA LYS A 34 44.94 -3.58 -19.02
C LYS A 34 45.49 -5.02 -18.92
N GLY A 35 45.08 -5.94 -19.82
CA GLY A 35 45.73 -7.26 -19.96
C GLY A 35 45.21 -8.17 -21.10
N LYS A 36 46.03 -8.38 -22.13
CA LYS A 36 45.92 -9.29 -23.32
C LYS A 36 45.56 -10.75 -22.93
N GLY A 37 44.95 -11.66 -23.72
CA GLY A 37 44.80 -11.88 -25.19
C GLY A 37 45.23 -13.35 -25.53
N PRO A 38 44.93 -14.01 -26.69
CA PRO A 38 44.33 -13.55 -27.96
C PRO A 38 43.12 -14.43 -28.48
N LEU A 39 42.80 -14.35 -29.79
CA LEU A 39 41.64 -14.95 -30.51
C LEU A 39 42.09 -15.86 -31.69
N PRO A 40 41.20 -16.68 -32.30
CA PRO A 40 40.89 -16.55 -33.74
C PRO A 40 39.35 -16.59 -34.04
N THR A 41 38.71 -15.59 -34.68
CA THR A 41 38.50 -15.35 -36.15
C THR A 41 37.68 -16.42 -36.88
N LEU A 42 36.74 -16.16 -37.82
CA LEU A 42 36.09 -14.99 -38.48
C LEU A 42 34.90 -15.56 -39.33
N PRO A 43 34.06 -14.80 -40.10
CA PRO A 43 33.89 -13.35 -40.29
C PRO A 43 32.47 -12.91 -39.81
N CYS A 44 31.62 -12.03 -40.40
CA CYS A 44 31.64 -11.21 -41.62
C CYS A 44 30.63 -10.03 -41.60
N GLN A 45 30.97 -8.97 -42.35
CA GLN A 45 30.11 -7.94 -42.98
C GLN A 45 29.17 -7.03 -42.15
N ILE A 46 28.87 -5.87 -42.76
CA ILE A 46 28.26 -4.67 -42.17
C ILE A 46 27.08 -4.24 -43.04
N ALA A 47 25.98 -3.80 -42.43
CA ALA A 47 24.95 -3.02 -43.09
C ALA A 47 24.44 -1.91 -42.16
N GLN A 48 24.54 -0.65 -42.60
CA GLN A 48 23.87 0.48 -41.95
C GLN A 48 22.44 0.60 -42.51
N PHE A 49 21.47 0.95 -41.67
CA PHE A 49 20.11 1.27 -42.13
C PHE A 49 19.59 2.54 -41.45
N HIS A 50 19.11 3.47 -42.27
CA HIS A 50 18.39 4.67 -41.83
C HIS A 50 16.88 4.36 -41.67
N PRO A 51 16.16 5.07 -40.78
CA PRO A 51 14.72 4.91 -40.63
C PRO A 51 13.95 5.56 -41.80
N PRO A 52 12.96 4.87 -42.42
CA PRO A 52 12.08 5.47 -43.42
C PRO A 52 10.91 6.26 -42.79
N PHE A 53 10.20 7.00 -43.64
CA PHE A 53 9.22 8.03 -43.26
C PHE A 53 7.80 7.50 -42.92
N SER A 54 7.07 8.38 -42.22
CA SER A 54 5.62 8.53 -42.06
C SER A 54 4.65 7.63 -42.85
N SER A 55 3.56 7.25 -42.17
CA SER A 55 2.21 7.19 -42.75
C SER A 55 1.19 7.83 -41.80
N GLN A 56 0.08 8.34 -42.34
CA GLN A 56 -0.89 9.17 -41.60
C GLN A 56 -2.02 8.32 -40.96
N GLY A 57 -2.56 8.79 -39.84
CA GLY A 57 -3.69 8.15 -39.15
C GLY A 57 -4.44 9.14 -38.25
N THR A 58 -5.33 9.94 -38.83
CA THR A 58 -6.07 11.00 -38.13
C THR A 58 -7.23 10.43 -37.31
N PHE A 59 -7.24 10.70 -36.00
CA PHE A 59 -8.41 10.50 -35.14
C PHE A 59 -8.60 11.69 -34.20
N GLN A 60 -9.72 12.42 -34.35
CA GLN A 60 -10.18 13.42 -33.40
C GLN A 60 -11.25 12.82 -32.48
N PRO A 61 -11.12 12.93 -31.15
CA PRO A 61 -12.27 12.86 -30.24
C PRO A 61 -13.10 14.14 -30.36
N GLN A 62 -14.40 14.01 -30.62
CA GLN A 62 -15.32 15.17 -30.59
C GLN A 62 -15.70 15.53 -29.15
N LEU A 63 -15.74 16.84 -28.86
CA LEU A 63 -16.30 17.40 -27.62
C LEU A 63 -17.71 17.93 -27.91
N PRO A 64 -18.76 17.47 -27.22
CA PRO A 64 -19.95 18.27 -27.00
C PRO A 64 -19.65 19.27 -25.87
N GLY A 65 -20.20 20.48 -25.95
CA GLY A 65 -20.06 21.46 -24.88
C GLY A 65 -21.25 22.39 -24.81
N GLU A 66 -21.67 22.72 -23.59
CA GLU A 66 -22.32 23.99 -23.28
C GLU A 66 -22.11 24.37 -21.80
N LYS A 67 -22.57 25.55 -21.40
CA LYS A 67 -22.01 26.30 -20.24
C LYS A 67 -22.80 26.09 -18.94
N GLY A 68 -22.08 26.01 -17.82
CA GLY A 68 -22.58 26.14 -16.45
C GLY A 68 -21.45 26.57 -15.50
N PRO A 69 -21.73 27.30 -14.40
CA PRO A 69 -20.69 27.96 -13.60
C PRO A 69 -19.95 26.97 -12.67
N ALA A 70 -18.61 26.97 -12.73
CA ALA A 70 -17.76 26.04 -11.99
C ALA A 70 -16.52 26.72 -11.37
N GLU A 71 -16.69 27.91 -10.80
CA GLU A 71 -15.61 28.68 -10.16
C GLU A 71 -15.62 28.59 -8.60
N LEU A 72 -16.63 27.94 -8.01
CA LEU A 72 -16.81 27.85 -6.55
C LEU A 72 -16.22 26.59 -5.89
N ASP A 73 -15.72 25.63 -6.67
CA ASP A 73 -15.39 24.25 -6.25
C ASP A 73 -13.88 23.92 -6.33
N VAL A 74 -13.07 24.86 -6.84
CA VAL A 74 -11.61 24.67 -7.02
C VAL A 74 -10.83 24.92 -5.73
N LEU A 75 -11.25 25.86 -4.87
CA LEU A 75 -10.55 26.09 -3.59
C LEU A 75 -10.78 24.94 -2.60
N ASP A 76 -12.01 24.45 -2.45
CA ASP A 76 -12.35 23.43 -1.45
C ASP A 76 -11.65 22.10 -1.73
N LYS A 77 -11.60 21.68 -3.01
CA LYS A 77 -10.83 20.50 -3.44
C LYS A 77 -9.34 20.63 -3.21
N ASN A 78 -8.77 21.84 -3.37
CA ASN A 78 -7.37 22.09 -3.04
C ASN A 78 -7.11 22.07 -1.53
N ALA A 79 -8.02 22.61 -0.70
CA ALA A 79 -7.93 22.51 0.75
C ALA A 79 -8.00 21.04 1.22
N LEU A 80 -8.92 20.25 0.66
CA LEU A 80 -9.04 18.81 0.93
C LEU A 80 -7.78 18.04 0.52
N LEU A 81 -7.18 18.36 -0.63
CA LEU A 81 -5.90 17.81 -1.08
C LEU A 81 -4.75 18.15 -0.13
N MET A 82 -4.66 19.41 0.33
CA MET A 82 -3.62 19.82 1.29
C MET A 82 -3.79 19.14 2.66
N ASN A 83 -5.02 19.01 3.15
CA ASN A 83 -5.33 18.27 4.40
C ASN A 83 -4.93 16.78 4.30
N ASN A 84 -5.09 16.15 3.13
CA ASN A 84 -4.66 14.78 2.87
C ASN A 84 -3.13 14.62 2.69
N CYS A 85 -2.37 15.72 2.58
CA CYS A 85 -0.90 15.71 2.52
C CYS A 85 -0.23 15.90 3.89
N ILE A 86 -0.92 16.51 4.86
CA ILE A 86 -0.46 16.61 6.25
C ILE A 86 -0.60 15.24 6.91
N LEU A 87 0.43 14.80 7.63
CA LEU A 87 0.39 13.61 8.48
C LEU A 87 0.19 13.99 9.95
N ALA A 88 -0.36 13.07 10.74
CA ALA A 88 -0.54 13.24 12.16
C ALA A 88 0.82 13.18 12.87
N MET A 89 1.03 14.07 13.84
CA MET A 89 2.24 14.11 14.65
C MET A 89 1.94 13.49 16.03
N PRO A 90 2.88 12.75 16.64
CA PRO A 90 2.72 12.34 18.03
C PRO A 90 2.75 13.56 18.95
N PRO A 91 2.16 13.51 20.15
CA PRO A 91 2.05 14.68 21.03
C PRO A 91 3.42 15.28 21.39
N ARG A 92 3.59 16.59 21.17
CA ARG A 92 4.76 17.32 21.67
C ARG A 92 4.50 17.79 23.10
N GLN A 93 5.15 17.14 24.07
CA GLN A 93 4.97 17.40 25.50
C GLN A 93 5.95 18.46 26.06
N SER A 94 6.98 18.80 25.29
CA SER A 94 8.16 19.57 25.71
C SER A 94 8.69 20.45 24.56
N THR A 95 9.74 21.23 24.81
CA THR A 95 10.49 21.92 23.74
C THR A 95 11.49 21.04 23.01
N GLU A 96 11.62 19.76 23.35
CA GLU A 96 12.53 18.79 22.72
C GLU A 96 12.21 18.61 21.22
N ASP A 97 13.22 18.29 20.42
CA ASP A 97 13.05 17.91 19.02
C ASP A 97 12.64 16.43 18.87
N PHE A 98 12.18 16.06 17.67
CA PHE A 98 11.51 14.77 17.45
C PHE A 98 12.32 13.56 17.89
N LEU A 99 13.63 13.52 17.59
CA LEU A 99 14.49 12.36 17.89
C LEU A 99 14.99 12.32 19.35
N GLU A 100 14.88 13.44 20.08
CA GLU A 100 15.10 13.51 21.52
C GLU A 100 13.90 12.92 22.27
N ALA A 101 12.69 13.34 21.88
CA ALA A 101 11.44 12.85 22.48
C ALA A 101 11.08 11.41 22.04
N TYR A 102 11.36 11.03 20.79
CA TYR A 102 10.86 9.80 20.16
C TYR A 102 11.92 8.91 19.49
N GLU A 103 11.57 7.64 19.39
CA GLU A 103 12.25 6.60 18.64
C GLU A 103 11.29 6.02 17.59
N VAL A 104 11.66 6.04 16.30
CA VAL A 104 10.84 5.43 15.24
C VAL A 104 11.18 3.95 15.12
N VAL A 105 10.18 3.09 15.31
CA VAL A 105 10.31 1.62 15.24
C VAL A 105 9.43 1.10 14.11
N LEU A 106 9.99 0.27 13.24
CA LEU A 106 9.22 -0.52 12.27
C LEU A 106 8.64 -1.74 12.97
N VAL A 107 7.33 -1.93 12.90
CA VAL A 107 6.64 -3.11 13.45
C VAL A 107 6.18 -3.98 12.30
N LEU A 108 6.66 -5.22 12.24
CA LEU A 108 6.24 -6.24 11.27
C LEU A 108 5.29 -7.25 11.90
N ASP A 109 4.36 -7.77 11.12
CA ASP A 109 3.44 -8.82 11.57
C ASP A 109 4.15 -10.18 11.74
N ASP A 110 3.80 -10.92 12.80
CA ASP A 110 4.38 -12.25 13.07
C ASP A 110 3.84 -13.39 12.18
N ARG A 111 2.77 -13.15 11.39
CA ARG A 111 2.26 -14.08 10.37
C ARG A 111 2.97 -13.92 9.03
N GLU A 112 3.82 -12.91 8.86
CA GLU A 112 4.45 -12.63 7.57
C GLU A 112 5.37 -13.76 7.09
N ASN A 113 5.46 -13.93 5.77
CA ASN A 113 6.26 -14.96 5.15
C ASN A 113 7.19 -14.41 4.06
N PHE A 114 8.48 -14.35 4.39
CA PHE A 114 9.57 -14.00 3.48
C PHE A 114 10.19 -15.24 2.79
N GLY A 115 9.38 -16.28 2.56
CA GLY A 115 9.80 -17.52 1.89
C GLY A 115 10.54 -18.54 2.77
N PHE A 116 10.35 -18.50 4.10
CA PHE A 116 11.03 -19.40 5.04
C PHE A 116 10.08 -20.44 5.67
N HIS A 117 10.60 -21.63 5.94
CA HIS A 117 9.90 -22.73 6.63
C HIS A 117 9.31 -22.36 8.01
N SER A 118 9.77 -21.29 8.66
CA SER A 118 9.22 -20.80 9.93
C SER A 118 9.12 -19.28 9.94
N ARG A 119 7.88 -18.78 9.96
CA ARG A 119 7.55 -17.33 9.91
C ARG A 119 8.15 -16.54 11.07
N LYS A 120 8.05 -17.05 12.30
CA LYS A 120 8.68 -16.42 13.49
C LYS A 120 10.22 -16.47 13.45
N VAL A 121 10.84 -17.19 12.51
CA VAL A 121 12.29 -17.08 12.22
C VAL A 121 12.54 -16.12 11.05
N ALA A 122 11.66 -16.08 10.05
CA ALA A 122 11.69 -15.14 8.93
C ALA A 122 11.72 -13.68 9.41
N SER A 123 10.67 -13.23 10.12
CA SER A 123 10.52 -11.82 10.50
C SER A 123 11.62 -11.34 11.46
N ARG A 124 12.20 -12.25 12.27
CA ARG A 124 13.38 -11.94 13.09
C ARG A 124 14.65 -11.76 12.26
N LYS A 125 14.93 -12.65 11.30
CA LYS A 125 16.07 -12.45 10.38
C LYS A 125 15.94 -11.15 9.57
N VAL A 126 14.72 -10.82 9.14
CA VAL A 126 14.41 -9.54 8.48
C VAL A 126 14.70 -8.36 9.40
N ALA A 127 14.26 -8.41 10.67
CA ALA A 127 14.59 -7.40 11.68
C ALA A 127 16.11 -7.25 11.89
N ASP A 128 16.84 -8.36 12.10
CA ASP A 128 18.30 -8.38 12.27
C ASP A 128 19.02 -7.77 11.05
N GLN A 129 18.55 -8.09 9.83
CA GLN A 129 19.11 -7.57 8.58
C GLN A 129 18.85 -6.08 8.39
N ILE A 130 17.63 -5.60 8.66
CA ILE A 130 17.29 -4.17 8.60
C ILE A 130 18.11 -3.38 9.64
N TYR A 131 18.19 -3.86 10.88
CA TYR A 131 18.97 -3.21 11.92
C TYR A 131 20.47 -3.19 11.59
N SER A 132 21.03 -4.30 11.09
CA SER A 132 22.46 -4.37 10.74
C SER A 132 22.84 -3.35 9.65
N GLN A 133 22.00 -3.18 8.62
CA GLN A 133 22.26 -2.30 7.47
C GLN A 133 21.90 -0.83 7.75
N PHE A 134 20.72 -0.55 8.33
CA PHE A 134 20.14 0.79 8.41
C PHE A 134 20.12 1.39 9.83
N LYS A 135 20.50 0.62 10.86
CA LYS A 135 20.37 0.97 12.30
C LYS A 135 18.94 1.30 12.75
N VAL A 136 17.96 0.91 11.94
CA VAL A 136 16.52 1.04 12.22
C VAL A 136 16.09 -0.07 13.20
N PRO A 137 15.50 0.24 14.36
CA PRO A 137 14.94 -0.76 15.25
C PRO A 137 13.68 -1.37 14.63
N VAL A 138 13.55 -2.70 14.74
CA VAL A 138 12.44 -3.47 14.17
C VAL A 138 11.88 -4.43 15.20
N GLU A 139 10.55 -4.47 15.33
CA GLU A 139 9.82 -5.38 16.21
C GLU A 139 8.87 -6.29 15.45
N VAL A 140 8.59 -7.46 16.04
CA VAL A 140 7.70 -8.47 15.45
C VAL A 140 6.61 -8.80 16.46
N LYS A 141 5.41 -8.23 16.25
CA LYS A 141 4.20 -8.50 17.05
C LYS A 141 3.01 -8.81 16.13
N ARG A 142 1.86 -9.20 16.70
CA ARG A 142 0.63 -9.38 15.93
C ARG A 142 0.06 -8.00 15.58
N LEU A 143 -0.19 -7.73 14.31
CA LEU A 143 -0.90 -6.52 13.86
C LEU A 143 -2.40 -6.80 13.68
N PRO A 144 -3.28 -5.83 13.96
CA PRO A 144 -4.71 -5.97 13.76
C PRO A 144 -5.10 -5.84 12.26
N VAL A 145 -4.27 -5.18 11.46
CA VAL A 145 -4.38 -5.00 10.00
C VAL A 145 -3.01 -4.63 9.43
N GLY A 146 -2.75 -5.01 8.17
CA GLY A 146 -1.45 -4.82 7.52
C GLY A 146 -0.38 -5.81 7.95
N ASP A 147 0.72 -5.80 7.20
CA ASP A 147 1.90 -6.65 7.37
C ASP A 147 3.09 -5.89 7.97
N GLY A 148 3.07 -4.55 7.89
CA GLY A 148 3.98 -3.66 8.62
C GLY A 148 3.40 -2.27 8.88
N ILE A 149 3.78 -1.64 10.00
CA ILE A 149 3.47 -0.24 10.35
C ILE A 149 4.68 0.43 11.00
N TRP A 150 4.65 1.75 11.16
CA TRP A 150 5.65 2.47 11.95
C TRP A 150 5.03 3.09 13.19
N ILE A 151 5.76 3.05 14.31
CA ILE A 151 5.40 3.74 15.55
C ILE A 151 6.48 4.75 15.93
N ALA A 152 6.06 5.86 16.56
CA ALA A 152 6.94 6.70 17.37
C ALA A 152 6.75 6.30 18.84
N ARG A 153 7.79 5.72 19.43
CA ARG A 153 7.84 5.35 20.85
C ARG A 153 8.49 6.47 21.65
N HIS A 154 7.79 7.02 22.63
CA HIS A 154 8.33 8.08 23.48
C HIS A 154 9.51 7.55 24.31
N ARG A 155 10.68 8.21 24.28
CA ARG A 155 11.90 7.68 24.94
C ARG A 155 11.74 7.56 26.45
N GLN A 156 11.19 8.60 27.07
CA GLN A 156 10.90 8.65 28.51
C GLN A 156 9.69 7.77 28.90
N HIS A 157 8.48 8.12 28.46
CA HIS A 157 7.22 7.48 28.89
C HIS A 157 6.90 6.12 28.23
N ARG A 158 7.65 5.70 27.21
CA ARG A 158 7.47 4.45 26.43
C ARG A 158 6.13 4.28 25.71
N THR A 159 5.21 5.26 25.79
CA THR A 159 3.97 5.33 25.00
C THR A 159 4.27 5.19 23.50
N GLU A 160 3.48 4.36 22.82
CA GLU A 160 3.61 4.10 21.38
C GLU A 160 2.49 4.82 20.61
N TYR A 161 2.86 5.67 19.67
CA TYR A 161 1.94 6.34 18.76
C TYR A 161 2.13 5.82 17.34
N VAL A 162 1.04 5.45 16.66
CA VAL A 162 1.07 4.90 15.30
C VAL A 162 1.21 6.04 14.30
N LEU A 163 2.26 5.97 13.48
CA LEU A 163 2.50 6.92 12.40
C LEU A 163 1.59 6.58 11.21
N ASP A 164 1.28 7.57 10.37
CA ASP A 164 0.32 7.48 9.25
C ASP A 164 0.65 6.44 8.14
N PHE A 165 1.67 5.60 8.30
CA PHE A 165 2.19 4.66 7.32
C PHE A 165 1.88 3.20 7.66
N ILE A 166 1.34 2.47 6.69
CA ILE A 166 1.03 1.03 6.78
C ILE A 166 1.37 0.33 5.46
N VAL A 167 1.89 -0.89 5.53
CA VAL A 167 2.19 -1.74 4.39
C VAL A 167 1.29 -2.97 4.43
N GLU A 168 0.69 -3.33 3.30
CA GLU A 168 0.38 -4.73 2.99
C GLU A 168 1.38 -5.21 1.93
N ARG A 169 2.02 -6.35 2.18
CA ARG A 169 2.99 -6.99 1.29
C ARG A 169 2.31 -8.14 0.54
N LYS A 170 2.51 -8.17 -0.77
CA LYS A 170 2.03 -9.26 -1.64
C LYS A 170 3.15 -9.79 -2.49
N ASN A 171 3.53 -11.05 -2.27
CA ASN A 171 4.31 -11.76 -3.28
C ASN A 171 3.47 -11.91 -4.56
N VAL A 172 4.10 -11.85 -5.74
CA VAL A 172 3.45 -12.03 -7.05
C VAL A 172 2.58 -13.30 -7.13
N ALA A 173 2.98 -14.39 -6.47
CA ALA A 173 2.20 -15.63 -6.41
C ALA A 173 0.91 -15.46 -5.59
N ASP A 174 0.99 -14.84 -4.41
CA ASP A 174 -0.16 -14.56 -3.53
C ASP A 174 -1.08 -13.47 -4.08
N LEU A 175 -0.54 -12.54 -4.88
CA LEU A 175 -1.33 -11.57 -5.63
C LEU A 175 -2.14 -12.27 -6.73
N ARG A 176 -1.54 -13.19 -7.48
CA ARG A 176 -2.22 -13.98 -8.52
C ARG A 176 -3.35 -14.86 -7.97
N SER A 177 -3.19 -15.45 -6.79
CA SER A 177 -4.26 -16.22 -6.14
C SER A 177 -5.35 -15.29 -5.60
N SER A 178 -5.00 -14.24 -4.86
CA SER A 178 -5.97 -13.34 -4.24
C SER A 178 -6.79 -12.52 -5.25
N ILE A 179 -6.27 -12.14 -6.42
CA ILE A 179 -7.07 -11.51 -7.50
C ILE A 179 -8.27 -12.39 -7.93
N ARG A 180 -8.24 -13.71 -7.67
CA ARG A 180 -9.30 -14.66 -8.00
C ARG A 180 -10.24 -14.97 -6.82
N ASP A 181 -9.96 -14.46 -5.63
CA ASP A 181 -10.79 -14.62 -4.44
C ASP A 181 -11.41 -13.28 -3.98
N ASN A 182 -12.34 -13.33 -3.04
CA ASN A 182 -12.93 -12.10 -2.49
C ASN A 182 -12.09 -11.50 -1.34
N ARG A 183 -11.05 -12.19 -0.87
CA ARG A 183 -10.17 -11.73 0.22
C ARG A 183 -9.33 -10.53 -0.23
N TYR A 184 -8.95 -10.45 -1.52
CA TYR A 184 -8.27 -9.26 -2.08
C TYR A 184 -9.06 -7.95 -1.87
N LYS A 185 -10.41 -8.00 -1.87
CA LYS A 185 -11.26 -6.84 -1.54
C LYS A 185 -11.37 -6.60 -0.04
N ASP A 186 -11.70 -7.64 0.74
CA ASP A 186 -11.85 -7.55 2.20
C ASP A 186 -10.57 -7.04 2.89
N GLN A 187 -9.38 -7.40 2.39
CA GLN A 187 -8.09 -6.91 2.92
C GLN A 187 -7.91 -5.40 2.68
N LYS A 188 -8.09 -4.94 1.43
CA LYS A 188 -7.95 -3.52 1.08
C LYS A 188 -8.98 -2.63 1.77
N THR A 189 -10.22 -3.09 1.89
CA THR A 189 -11.28 -2.38 2.61
C THR A 189 -10.89 -2.15 4.08
N ARG A 190 -10.29 -3.15 4.74
CA ARG A 190 -9.78 -3.00 6.12
C ARG A 190 -8.60 -2.04 6.22
N LEU A 191 -7.70 -2.01 5.24
CA LEU A 191 -6.58 -1.05 5.18
C LEU A 191 -7.11 0.38 5.02
N GLN A 192 -8.01 0.63 4.07
CA GLN A 192 -8.65 1.93 3.86
C GLN A 192 -9.43 2.42 5.10
N GLN A 193 -10.04 1.50 5.86
CA GLN A 193 -10.82 1.84 7.06
C GLN A 193 -9.98 1.92 8.36
N CYS A 194 -8.71 1.51 8.36
CA CYS A 194 -7.85 1.66 9.55
C CYS A 194 -7.63 3.13 9.92
N GLY A 195 -7.65 4.02 8.93
CA GLY A 195 -7.52 5.48 9.08
C GLY A 195 -6.10 5.99 9.27
N LEU A 196 -5.11 5.24 8.79
CA LEU A 196 -3.78 5.75 8.47
C LEU A 196 -3.78 6.23 7.01
N ARG A 197 -3.18 7.39 6.71
CA ARG A 197 -3.27 8.05 5.39
C ARG A 197 -2.37 7.48 4.30
N LYS A 198 -1.27 6.80 4.64
CA LYS A 198 -0.26 6.30 3.70
C LYS A 198 -0.32 4.77 3.65
N LEU A 199 -1.26 4.32 2.82
CA LEU A 199 -1.50 2.91 2.51
C LEU A 199 -0.49 2.47 1.43
N LEU A 200 0.60 1.84 1.84
CA LEU A 200 1.62 1.31 0.93
C LEU A 200 1.25 -0.12 0.53
N TYR A 201 1.32 -0.44 -0.77
CA TYR A 201 1.06 -1.79 -1.27
C TYR A 201 2.32 -2.35 -1.95
N LEU A 202 3.07 -3.19 -1.23
CA LEU A 202 4.40 -3.66 -1.64
C LEU A 202 4.29 -4.99 -2.41
N VAL A 203 4.50 -4.94 -3.72
CA VAL A 203 4.44 -6.11 -4.61
C VAL A 203 5.85 -6.69 -4.80
N GLU A 204 6.06 -7.91 -4.29
CA GLU A 204 7.36 -8.58 -4.29
C GLU A 204 7.47 -9.68 -5.34
N GLY A 205 8.59 -9.67 -6.09
CA GLY A 205 8.91 -10.63 -7.13
C GLY A 205 8.65 -10.10 -8.54
N ASP A 206 9.27 -10.69 -9.55
CA ASP A 206 9.08 -10.31 -10.95
C ASP A 206 7.79 -10.93 -11.54
N PRO A 207 6.79 -10.12 -11.96
CA PRO A 207 5.58 -10.62 -12.61
C PRO A 207 5.86 -11.47 -13.85
N ASN A 208 6.94 -11.18 -14.60
CA ASN A 208 7.21 -11.83 -15.88
C ASN A 208 7.61 -13.31 -15.73
N THR A 209 8.08 -13.74 -14.55
CA THR A 209 8.31 -15.16 -14.21
C THR A 209 7.02 -15.98 -14.15
N SER A 210 5.84 -15.34 -14.09
CA SER A 210 4.55 -16.00 -13.89
C SER A 210 3.76 -16.16 -15.20
N ASN A 211 3.88 -17.34 -15.82
CA ASN A 211 3.20 -17.68 -17.08
C ASN A 211 1.70 -17.31 -17.05
N GLY A 212 1.31 -16.39 -17.92
CA GLY A 212 -0.09 -15.97 -18.13
C GLY A 212 -0.68 -14.97 -17.13
N SER A 213 0.07 -14.42 -16.17
CA SER A 213 -0.51 -13.51 -15.14
C SER A 213 -0.07 -12.04 -15.20
N VAL A 214 0.91 -11.71 -16.06
CA VAL A 214 1.53 -10.38 -16.13
C VAL A 214 0.51 -9.26 -16.32
N ALA A 215 -0.49 -9.46 -17.21
CA ALA A 215 -1.53 -8.46 -17.48
C ALA A 215 -2.42 -8.22 -16.26
N SER A 216 -2.97 -9.27 -15.65
CA SER A 216 -3.81 -9.16 -14.45
C SER A 216 -3.06 -8.54 -13.26
N ILE A 217 -1.78 -8.85 -13.07
CA ILE A 217 -0.95 -8.24 -12.02
C ILE A 217 -0.77 -6.73 -12.30
N LYS A 218 -0.42 -6.35 -13.53
CA LYS A 218 -0.29 -4.93 -13.92
C LYS A 218 -1.60 -4.15 -13.73
N THR A 219 -2.74 -4.73 -14.12
CA THR A 219 -4.08 -4.15 -13.92
C THR A 219 -4.45 -4.03 -12.45
N ALA A 220 -4.14 -5.04 -11.63
CA ALA A 220 -4.38 -5.03 -10.19
C ALA A 220 -3.56 -3.96 -9.47
N CYS A 221 -2.26 -3.83 -9.80
CA CYS A 221 -1.42 -2.73 -9.32
C CYS A 221 -2.00 -1.36 -9.72
N PHE A 222 -2.34 -1.17 -10.98
CA PHE A 222 -2.89 0.10 -11.48
C PHE A 222 -4.24 0.46 -10.83
N THR A 223 -5.09 -0.53 -10.59
CA THR A 223 -6.36 -0.36 -9.84
C THR A 223 -6.07 0.08 -8.40
N THR A 224 -5.09 -0.56 -7.76
CA THR A 224 -4.69 -0.27 -6.38
C THR A 224 -4.08 1.12 -6.21
N GLU A 225 -3.31 1.57 -7.20
CA GLU A 225 -2.73 2.91 -7.23
C GLU A 225 -3.78 3.99 -7.55
N ILE A 226 -4.49 3.87 -8.67
CA ILE A 226 -5.28 4.96 -9.26
C ILE A 226 -6.72 5.02 -8.76
N LEU A 227 -7.34 3.89 -8.41
CA LEU A 227 -8.76 3.82 -8.04
C LEU A 227 -8.99 3.60 -6.53
N GLU A 228 -8.00 3.07 -5.82
CA GLU A 228 -8.13 2.70 -4.40
C GLU A 228 -7.23 3.53 -3.46
N GLY A 229 -6.30 4.33 -4.00
CA GLY A 229 -5.53 5.34 -3.25
C GLY A 229 -4.31 4.81 -2.49
N PHE A 230 -3.71 3.69 -2.93
CA PHE A 230 -2.51 3.14 -2.31
C PHE A 230 -1.24 3.57 -3.08
N ASP A 231 -0.14 3.83 -2.37
CA ASP A 231 1.19 3.98 -2.98
C ASP A 231 1.74 2.56 -3.31
N VAL A 232 1.74 2.18 -4.59
CA VAL A 232 2.19 0.83 -5.02
C VAL A 232 3.71 0.76 -5.18
N LEU A 233 4.36 0.07 -4.26
CA LEU A 233 5.80 -0.21 -4.30
C LEU A 233 6.06 -1.55 -5.00
N ARG A 234 7.20 -1.68 -5.67
CA ARG A 234 7.61 -2.93 -6.34
C ARG A 234 9.05 -3.27 -6.00
N THR A 235 9.28 -4.53 -5.61
CA THR A 235 10.58 -5.02 -5.16
C THR A 235 10.91 -6.32 -5.87
N SER A 236 12.16 -6.49 -6.30
CA SER A 236 12.59 -7.67 -7.06
C SER A 236 12.57 -8.99 -6.26
N GLY A 237 12.65 -8.92 -4.94
CA GLY A 237 12.62 -10.06 -4.01
C GLY A 237 12.94 -9.63 -2.57
N TYR A 238 13.02 -10.58 -1.62
CA TYR A 238 13.06 -10.26 -0.19
C TYR A 238 14.23 -9.35 0.27
N ILE A 239 15.41 -9.43 -0.38
CA ILE A 239 16.55 -8.52 -0.12
C ILE A 239 16.19 -7.07 -0.46
N ASP A 240 15.44 -6.89 -1.53
CA ASP A 240 15.02 -5.59 -2.06
C ASP A 240 13.85 -5.03 -1.23
N THR A 241 13.00 -5.91 -0.70
CA THR A 241 12.00 -5.61 0.34
C THR A 241 12.65 -5.13 1.65
N ILE A 242 13.70 -5.81 2.14
CA ILE A 242 14.49 -5.37 3.31
C ILE A 242 15.07 -3.97 3.09
N ARG A 243 15.69 -3.75 1.93
CA ARG A 243 16.23 -2.43 1.53
C ARG A 243 15.15 -1.36 1.50
N THR A 244 13.98 -1.69 0.95
CA THR A 244 12.81 -0.80 0.86
C THR A 244 12.31 -0.42 2.25
N TYR A 245 12.15 -1.37 3.18
CA TYR A 245 11.78 -1.09 4.56
C TYR A 245 12.83 -0.21 5.29
N GLY A 246 14.13 -0.43 5.04
CA GLY A 246 15.21 0.43 5.53
C GLY A 246 15.05 1.88 5.08
N TYR A 247 15.04 2.13 3.77
CA TYR A 247 14.93 3.49 3.23
C TYR A 247 13.59 4.18 3.50
N LEU A 248 12.47 3.44 3.54
CA LEU A 248 11.18 3.98 3.98
C LEU A 248 11.27 4.48 5.42
N THR A 249 11.86 3.70 6.34
CA THR A 249 11.96 4.10 7.74
C THR A 249 12.85 5.34 7.91
N LEU A 250 13.97 5.42 7.17
CA LEU A 250 14.82 6.61 7.17
C LEU A 250 14.10 7.85 6.59
N SER A 251 13.31 7.69 5.52
CA SER A 251 12.51 8.77 4.92
C SER A 251 11.38 9.24 5.84
N ILE A 252 10.80 8.33 6.62
CA ILE A 252 9.81 8.62 7.67
C ILE A 252 10.50 9.40 8.80
N ILE A 253 11.66 8.94 9.29
CA ILE A 253 12.46 9.64 10.31
C ILE A 253 12.78 11.09 9.89
N ASP A 254 13.24 11.30 8.66
CA ASP A 254 13.53 12.63 8.10
C ASP A 254 12.28 13.53 8.05
N TYR A 255 11.16 13.01 7.52
CA TYR A 255 9.91 13.77 7.43
C TYR A 255 9.40 14.20 8.81
N TYR A 256 9.33 13.28 9.78
CA TYR A 256 8.86 13.61 11.12
C TYR A 256 9.81 14.59 11.81
N SER A 257 11.13 14.38 11.72
CA SER A 257 12.13 15.30 12.29
C SER A 257 11.99 16.72 11.74
N THR A 258 11.85 16.85 10.42
CA THR A 258 11.71 18.15 9.74
C THR A 258 10.39 18.86 10.06
N ASN A 259 9.30 18.12 10.27
CA ASN A 259 7.95 18.69 10.37
C ASN A 259 7.36 18.72 11.79
N PHE A 260 7.99 18.10 12.79
CA PHE A 260 7.46 18.02 14.16
C PHE A 260 7.22 19.41 14.77
N SER A 261 8.18 20.34 14.64
CA SER A 261 8.08 21.69 15.20
C SER A 261 6.98 22.57 14.56
N THR A 262 6.57 22.29 13.33
CA THR A 262 5.53 23.05 12.62
C THR A 262 4.16 22.36 12.68
N LEU A 263 4.09 21.06 12.39
CA LEU A 263 2.84 20.31 12.23
C LEU A 263 2.30 19.70 13.53
N ALA A 264 3.06 19.62 14.63
CA ALA A 264 2.50 19.21 15.93
C ALA A 264 1.42 20.18 16.46
N LYS A 265 1.31 21.39 15.88
CA LYS A 265 0.25 22.37 16.15
C LYS A 265 -0.98 22.24 15.23
N SER A 266 -0.97 21.31 14.26
CA SER A 266 -2.01 21.19 13.23
C SER A 266 -3.30 20.46 13.67
N GLY A 267 -3.38 20.02 14.94
CA GLY A 267 -4.54 19.31 15.49
C GLY A 267 -4.64 17.83 15.11
N PHE A 268 -3.95 17.37 14.07
CA PHE A 268 -3.84 15.95 13.73
C PHE A 268 -2.81 15.27 14.65
N ILE A 269 -3.31 14.64 15.71
CA ILE A 269 -2.49 13.87 16.67
C ILE A 269 -2.46 12.39 16.25
N SER A 270 -1.28 11.76 16.31
CA SER A 270 -1.12 10.33 16.03
C SER A 270 -1.85 9.51 17.09
N PRO A 271 -2.69 8.52 16.74
CA PRO A 271 -3.36 7.66 17.73
C PRO A 271 -2.32 6.80 18.46
N THR A 272 -2.61 6.44 19.71
CA THR A 272 -1.83 5.42 20.42
C THR A 272 -2.00 4.05 19.75
N TYR A 273 -1.06 3.13 20.00
CA TYR A 273 -1.15 1.75 19.51
C TYR A 273 -2.46 1.07 19.94
N ASP A 274 -2.90 1.30 21.18
CA ASP A 274 -4.10 0.68 21.76
C ASP A 274 -5.39 1.24 21.13
N GLU A 275 -5.44 2.54 20.82
CA GLU A 275 -6.56 3.16 20.07
C GLU A 275 -6.63 2.64 18.63
N PHE A 276 -5.48 2.50 17.96
CA PHE A 276 -5.37 1.90 16.64
C PHE A 276 -5.81 0.44 16.63
N GLU A 277 -5.37 -0.36 17.61
CA GLU A 277 -5.78 -1.76 17.75
C GLU A 277 -7.27 -1.88 18.06
N GLY A 278 -7.80 -1.13 19.03
CA GLY A 278 -9.23 -1.12 19.37
C GLY A 278 -10.11 -0.79 18.16
N LYS A 279 -9.74 0.23 17.38
CA LYS A 279 -10.41 0.60 16.13
C LYS A 279 -10.34 -0.53 15.10
N CYS A 280 -9.15 -1.08 14.84
CA CYS A 280 -8.96 -2.12 13.82
C CYS A 280 -9.59 -3.47 14.22
N CYS A 281 -9.71 -3.77 15.51
CA CYS A 281 -10.51 -4.87 16.03
C CYS A 281 -12.01 -4.69 15.79
N GLY A 282 -12.50 -3.43 15.74
CA GLY A 282 -13.86 -3.11 15.28
C GLY A 282 -14.11 -3.57 13.83
N LEU A 283 -13.16 -3.31 12.92
CA LEU A 283 -13.24 -3.66 11.49
C LEU A 283 -13.30 -5.18 11.21
N GLN A 284 -13.03 -6.02 12.21
CA GLN A 284 -13.10 -7.49 12.06
C GLN A 284 -14.50 -8.04 12.39
N LYS A 285 -15.36 -7.25 13.03
CA LYS A 285 -16.68 -7.67 13.52
C LYS A 285 -17.74 -7.54 12.42
N LYS A 286 -17.90 -8.58 11.60
CA LYS A 286 -19.06 -8.68 10.69
C LYS A 286 -20.35 -8.82 11.51
N THR A 287 -21.36 -8.00 11.25
CA THR A 287 -22.66 -8.06 11.94
C THR A 287 -23.48 -9.27 11.49
N VAL A 288 -24.49 -9.69 12.27
CA VAL A 288 -25.42 -10.77 11.87
C VAL A 288 -26.07 -10.49 10.50
N SER A 289 -26.35 -9.21 10.22
CA SER A 289 -26.89 -8.77 8.93
C SER A 289 -25.87 -8.89 7.79
N GLN A 290 -24.61 -8.51 8.01
CA GLN A 290 -23.54 -8.69 7.02
C GLN A 290 -23.22 -10.18 6.76
N ILE A 291 -23.28 -11.03 7.80
CA ILE A 291 -23.19 -12.48 7.63
C ILE A 291 -24.37 -13.01 6.80
N PHE A 292 -25.59 -12.52 7.05
CA PHE A 292 -26.76 -12.87 6.26
C PHE A 292 -26.64 -12.39 4.80
N ALA A 293 -26.04 -11.22 4.54
CA ALA A 293 -25.76 -10.75 3.18
C ALA A 293 -24.85 -11.71 2.42
N LEU A 294 -23.77 -12.16 3.08
CA LEU A 294 -22.81 -13.11 2.53
C LEU A 294 -23.46 -14.49 2.29
N GLN A 295 -24.39 -14.92 3.16
CA GLN A 295 -25.18 -16.14 2.99
C GLN A 295 -26.14 -16.03 1.79
N LEU A 296 -26.88 -14.91 1.65
CA LEU A 296 -27.77 -14.65 0.53
C LEU A 296 -27.01 -14.69 -0.81
N MET A 297 -25.83 -14.08 -0.87
CA MET A 297 -24.96 -14.10 -2.07
C MET A 297 -24.33 -15.47 -2.41
N GLN A 298 -24.55 -16.52 -1.60
CA GLN A 298 -24.21 -17.90 -2.01
C GLN A 298 -25.28 -18.51 -2.94
N VAL A 299 -26.49 -17.93 -2.99
CA VAL A 299 -27.55 -18.39 -3.88
C VAL A 299 -27.28 -17.88 -5.30
N PRO A 300 -27.29 -18.76 -6.33
CA PRO A 300 -27.07 -18.34 -7.71
C PRO A 300 -27.99 -17.18 -8.14
N GLN A 301 -27.43 -16.21 -8.85
CA GLN A 301 -28.06 -14.96 -9.29
C GLN A 301 -28.34 -13.90 -8.20
N VAL A 302 -28.15 -14.20 -6.91
CA VAL A 302 -28.29 -13.19 -5.84
C VAL A 302 -27.02 -12.32 -5.78
N THR A 303 -27.10 -11.15 -6.42
CA THR A 303 -26.04 -10.12 -6.36
C THR A 303 -26.09 -9.34 -5.05
N GLU A 304 -25.02 -8.62 -4.73
CA GLU A 304 -24.93 -7.70 -3.58
C GLU A 304 -26.13 -6.75 -3.48
N LYS A 305 -26.54 -6.14 -4.60
CA LYS A 305 -27.72 -5.25 -4.65
C LYS A 305 -29.02 -5.97 -4.27
N VAL A 306 -29.17 -7.24 -4.64
CA VAL A 306 -30.34 -8.06 -4.27
C VAL A 306 -30.27 -8.46 -2.79
N ALA A 307 -29.10 -8.87 -2.29
CA ALA A 307 -28.91 -9.21 -0.88
C ALA A 307 -29.17 -8.02 0.05
N LEU A 308 -28.73 -6.81 -0.33
CA LEU A 308 -29.02 -5.58 0.41
C LEU A 308 -30.51 -5.24 0.44
N ALA A 309 -31.22 -5.36 -0.69
CA ALA A 309 -32.67 -5.12 -0.75
C ALA A 309 -33.48 -6.14 0.08
N VAL A 310 -33.02 -7.40 0.18
CA VAL A 310 -33.62 -8.39 1.09
C VAL A 310 -33.38 -8.02 2.56
N ILE A 311 -32.20 -7.48 2.87
CA ILE A 311 -31.79 -7.08 4.23
C ILE A 311 -32.52 -5.84 4.73
N GLU A 312 -32.82 -4.89 3.84
CA GLU A 312 -33.60 -3.68 4.15
C GLU A 312 -35.00 -4.04 4.69
N LEU A 313 -35.59 -5.13 4.19
CA LEU A 313 -36.86 -5.68 4.67
C LEU A 313 -36.70 -6.69 5.82
N TYR A 314 -35.64 -7.51 5.78
CA TYR A 314 -35.39 -8.60 6.71
C TYR A 314 -33.92 -8.59 7.17
N PRO A 315 -33.55 -7.79 8.19
CA PRO A 315 -32.14 -7.57 8.56
C PRO A 315 -31.35 -8.82 8.98
N THR A 316 -32.04 -9.94 9.27
CA THR A 316 -31.46 -11.22 9.66
C THR A 316 -32.20 -12.41 9.04
N LEU A 317 -31.53 -13.57 8.97
CA LEU A 317 -32.15 -14.85 8.61
C LEU A 317 -33.37 -15.17 9.51
N PHE A 318 -33.31 -14.83 10.80
CA PHE A 318 -34.42 -15.05 11.74
C PHE A 318 -35.65 -14.20 11.39
N SER A 319 -35.47 -12.92 11.04
CA SER A 319 -36.58 -12.07 10.59
C SER A 319 -37.22 -12.59 9.28
N LEU A 320 -36.43 -13.10 8.34
CA LEU A 320 -36.97 -13.70 7.11
C LEU A 320 -37.71 -15.00 7.40
N ALA A 321 -37.14 -15.89 8.22
CA ALA A 321 -37.78 -17.15 8.61
C ALA A 321 -39.09 -16.92 9.38
N ARG A 322 -39.13 -15.89 10.24
CA ARG A 322 -40.37 -15.47 10.93
C ARG A 322 -41.42 -14.95 9.96
N ALA A 323 -41.04 -14.19 8.94
CA ALA A 323 -41.99 -13.74 7.92
C ALA A 323 -42.59 -14.93 7.15
N TYR A 324 -41.78 -15.91 6.76
CA TYR A 324 -42.27 -17.15 6.16
C TYR A 324 -43.18 -17.95 7.10
N SER A 325 -42.88 -18.06 8.40
CA SER A 325 -43.77 -18.79 9.33
C SER A 325 -45.12 -18.11 9.54
N MET A 326 -45.21 -16.79 9.35
CA MET A 326 -46.48 -16.05 9.38
C MET A 326 -47.33 -16.24 8.11
N LEU A 327 -46.74 -16.73 7.01
CA LEU A 327 -47.48 -17.24 5.84
C LEU A 327 -47.97 -18.69 6.02
N VAL A 328 -47.47 -19.40 7.04
CA VAL A 328 -47.77 -20.81 7.33
C VAL A 328 -48.36 -20.92 8.74
N SER A 329 -49.55 -20.35 8.90
CA SER A 329 -50.43 -20.55 10.05
C SER A 329 -51.80 -21.04 9.56
N PRO A 330 -52.56 -21.82 10.36
CA PRO A 330 -53.25 -22.97 9.79
C PRO A 330 -54.45 -22.65 8.90
N LEU A 331 -54.63 -23.50 7.89
CA LEU A 331 -55.96 -23.81 7.36
C LEU A 331 -56.75 -24.47 8.51
N PHE A 332 -57.72 -23.73 9.04
CA PHE A 332 -58.76 -24.21 9.97
C PHE A 332 -60.09 -24.32 9.22
#